data_AF-A0A371FE68-F1
#
_entry.id   AF-A0A371FE68-F1
#
_cell.length_a   1.000
_cell.length_b   1.000
_cell.length_c   1.000
_cell.angle_alpha   90.00
_cell.angle_beta   90.00
_cell.angle_gamma   90.00
#
_symmetry.space_group_name_H-M   'P 1'
#
loop_
_entity.id
_entity.type
_entity.pdbx_description
1 polymer ?
#
loop_
_entity_poly.entity_id
_entity_poly.type
_entity_poly.pdbx_seq_one_letter_code
_entity_poly.pdbx_strand_id
1 'polypeptide(L)'
;MKPNTFAMRKHIPHDLIISILSNLPLKSLKRFYCACKSWALLFEHPHFMNMFRNNFISRWHSYYDDSCLFLKHDVGDVLYLLSGENKIKFDWPPLHDKIFVNTPILILGSSVNGILCLYTYKNDYNKIVLWNPTTQEFKFIPSALYEYNPFELRFPLLYGFGYDHVTDDYKVIQYNRFYKHFTWEMYSLRSNSWKKIPALDHVGTVLNNYPTGMDVHLNGVCHWMDEISRRLDKAPTETEITAYLVSFDLTNEVVLTTPLPIKKCEARPVCHGPPCFLQTHLTVLNGSIAFISNCEDATTTFHISVLGQLGVQESWTKLFIIGPLPGLEHLPIGIGRKGDVLFKIDDKLAWFDLSTQMIMEVGVREESILAIVVGSIEPSTIRLLSDHLQMFSYANLMLEMFNPRHEGVY
;
A
#
# COMPACT_ATOMS: atom_id res chain seq x y z
N MET A 1 1.84 -41.21 58.15
CA MET A 1 1.61 -39.82 57.72
C MET A 1 2.66 -39.45 56.68
N LYS A 2 2.27 -39.30 55.41
CA LYS A 2 3.12 -38.68 54.37
C LYS A 2 2.54 -37.29 54.08
N PRO A 3 3.36 -36.22 53.96
CA PRO A 3 2.83 -34.89 53.71
C PRO A 3 2.35 -34.80 52.26
N ASN A 4 1.09 -34.41 52.06
CA ASN A 4 0.59 -33.96 50.76
C ASN A 4 1.25 -32.61 50.43
N THR A 5 2.28 -32.62 49.59
CA THR A 5 2.71 -31.43 48.87
C THR A 5 1.68 -31.10 47.81
N PHE A 6 0.71 -30.23 48.15
CA PHE A 6 -0.03 -29.48 47.16
C PHE A 6 0.98 -28.60 46.39
N ALA A 7 1.42 -29.08 45.23
CA ALA A 7 2.06 -28.22 44.26
C ALA A 7 1.00 -27.19 43.81
N MET A 8 1.01 -26.00 44.43
CA MET A 8 0.27 -24.86 43.92
C MET A 8 0.76 -24.61 42.49
N ARG A 9 0.00 -25.07 41.49
CA ARG A 9 0.12 -24.53 40.14
C ARG A 9 -0.12 -23.04 40.28
N LYS A 10 0.91 -22.23 40.03
CA LYS A 10 0.78 -20.77 39.94
C LYS A 10 -0.20 -20.49 38.80
N HIS A 11 -1.48 -20.37 39.13
CA HIS A 11 -2.51 -20.08 38.14
C HIS A 11 -2.40 -18.60 37.83
N ILE A 12 -2.01 -18.29 36.59
CA ILE A 12 -2.06 -16.93 36.07
C ILE A 12 -3.55 -16.58 35.94
N PRO A 13 -4.02 -15.48 36.56
CA PRO A 13 -5.38 -14.98 36.38
C PRO A 13 -5.77 -14.88 34.91
N HIS A 14 -7.01 -15.26 34.59
CA HIS A 14 -7.50 -15.30 33.21
C HIS A 14 -7.40 -13.94 32.51
N ASP A 15 -7.66 -12.85 33.24
CA ASP A 15 -7.59 -11.49 32.70
C ASP A 15 -6.16 -11.08 32.33
N LEU A 16 -5.16 -11.56 33.07
CA LEU A 16 -3.76 -11.36 32.73
C LEU A 16 -3.37 -12.14 31.47
N ILE A 17 -3.91 -13.35 31.29
CA ILE A 17 -3.71 -14.13 30.06
C ILE A 17 -4.31 -13.38 28.86
N ILE A 18 -5.54 -12.89 28.97
CA ILE A 18 -6.19 -12.07 27.93
C ILE A 18 -5.33 -10.85 27.59
N SER A 19 -4.90 -10.11 28.60
CA SER A 19 -4.08 -8.89 28.42
C SER A 19 -2.74 -9.17 27.76
N ILE A 20 -2.06 -10.26 28.14
CA ILE A 20 -0.79 -10.67 27.51
C ILE A 20 -1.03 -11.09 26.06
N LEU A 21 -1.99 -11.99 25.82
CA LEU A 21 -2.23 -12.54 24.48
C LEU A 21 -2.73 -11.48 23.50
N SER A 22 -3.60 -10.57 23.94
CA SER A 22 -4.05 -9.43 23.12
C SER A 22 -2.92 -8.43 22.81
N ASN A 23 -1.77 -8.56 23.48
CA ASN A 23 -0.54 -7.82 23.24
C ASN A 23 0.52 -8.69 22.56
N LEU A 24 0.14 -9.65 21.75
CA LEU A 24 1.09 -10.39 20.92
C LEU A 24 0.98 -9.96 19.45
N PRO A 25 2.08 -9.99 18.68
CA PRO A 25 1.99 -9.86 17.23
C PRO A 25 1.04 -10.91 16.65
N LEU A 26 0.29 -10.57 15.61
CA LEU A 26 -0.69 -11.49 14.99
C LEU A 26 -0.06 -12.82 14.58
N LYS A 27 1.17 -12.78 14.06
CA LYS A 27 2.00 -13.95 13.73
C LYS A 27 2.18 -14.90 14.93
N SER A 28 2.41 -14.35 16.12
CA SER A 28 2.56 -15.15 17.35
C SER A 28 1.22 -15.73 17.80
N LEU A 29 0.14 -14.95 17.72
CA LEU A 29 -1.21 -15.44 18.04
C LEU A 29 -1.65 -16.62 17.18
N LYS A 30 -1.35 -16.57 15.88
CA LYS A 30 -1.65 -17.68 14.97
C LYS A 30 -0.95 -18.98 15.37
N ARG A 31 0.27 -18.92 15.91
CA ARG A 31 0.97 -20.10 16.44
C ARG A 31 0.29 -20.64 17.70
N PHE A 32 -0.22 -19.76 18.55
CA PHE A 32 -0.92 -20.15 19.78
C PHE A 32 -2.32 -20.72 19.53
N TYR A 33 -2.94 -20.41 18.39
CA TYR A 33 -4.22 -20.98 17.98
C TYR A 33 -4.17 -22.52 17.97
N CYS A 34 -3.04 -23.10 17.56
CA CYS A 34 -2.83 -24.54 17.50
C CYS A 34 -2.36 -25.17 18.83
N ALA A 35 -2.08 -24.39 19.88
CA ALA A 35 -1.47 -24.90 21.10
C ALA A 35 -2.48 -25.57 22.04
N CYS A 36 -3.69 -25.00 22.18
CA CYS A 36 -4.77 -25.62 22.95
C CYS A 36 -6.16 -25.12 22.53
N LYS A 37 -7.19 -25.96 22.73
CA LYS A 37 -8.59 -25.64 22.40
C LYS A 37 -9.11 -24.40 23.12
N SER A 38 -8.71 -24.20 24.38
CA SER A 38 -9.14 -23.03 25.16
C SER A 38 -8.65 -21.72 24.55
N TRP A 39 -7.45 -21.69 23.98
CA TRP A 39 -6.93 -20.50 23.29
C TRP A 39 -7.57 -20.29 21.92
N ALA A 40 -7.81 -21.36 21.16
CA ALA A 40 -8.57 -21.27 19.91
C ALA A 40 -9.96 -20.63 20.14
N LEU A 41 -10.69 -21.10 21.16
CA LEU A 41 -11.98 -20.53 21.56
C LEU A 41 -11.87 -19.09 22.07
N LEU A 42 -10.81 -18.76 22.82
CA LEU A 42 -10.57 -17.39 23.28
C LEU A 42 -10.37 -16.43 22.10
N PHE A 43 -9.65 -16.86 21.06
CA PHE A 43 -9.37 -16.03 19.89
C PHE A 43 -10.59 -15.83 18.99
N GLU A 44 -11.62 -16.65 19.12
CA GLU A 44 -12.93 -16.45 18.48
C GLU A 44 -13.86 -15.56 19.33
N HIS A 45 -13.53 -15.33 20.60
CA HIS A 45 -14.39 -14.58 21.51
C HIS A 45 -14.40 -13.08 21.16
N PRO A 46 -15.58 -12.44 20.98
CA PRO A 46 -15.69 -11.05 20.55
C PRO A 46 -14.95 -10.06 21.46
N HIS A 47 -15.02 -10.25 22.79
CA HIS A 47 -14.31 -9.40 23.75
C HIS A 47 -12.78 -9.44 23.55
N PHE A 48 -12.22 -10.64 23.36
CA PHE A 48 -10.79 -10.79 23.11
C PHE A 48 -10.39 -10.13 21.80
N MET A 49 -11.18 -10.37 20.74
CA MET A 49 -10.90 -9.77 19.43
C MET A 49 -11.01 -8.24 19.44
N ASN A 50 -11.95 -7.67 20.20
CA ASN A 50 -12.04 -6.22 20.36
C ASN A 50 -10.79 -5.66 21.07
N MET A 51 -10.38 -6.29 22.17
CA MET A 51 -9.16 -5.88 22.89
C MET A 51 -7.92 -6.03 22.02
N PHE A 52 -7.81 -7.14 21.28
CA PHE A 52 -6.72 -7.38 20.34
C PHE A 52 -6.68 -6.33 19.22
N ARG A 53 -7.82 -5.97 18.61
CA ARG A 53 -7.91 -4.93 17.57
C ARG A 53 -7.46 -3.57 18.08
N ASN A 54 -7.93 -3.18 19.27
CA ASN A 54 -7.55 -1.92 19.90
C ASN A 54 -6.04 -1.89 20.17
N ASN A 55 -5.50 -2.96 20.75
CA ASN A 55 -4.07 -3.09 20.98
C ASN A 55 -3.29 -3.11 19.65
N PHE A 56 -3.80 -3.79 18.63
CA PHE A 56 -3.18 -3.89 17.31
C PHE A 56 -3.07 -2.52 16.65
N ILE A 57 -4.06 -1.63 16.79
CA ILE A 57 -3.97 -0.26 16.27
C ILE A 57 -3.13 0.64 17.18
N SER A 58 -3.28 0.51 18.50
CA SER A 58 -2.58 1.34 19.48
C SER A 58 -1.10 0.99 19.63
N ARG A 59 -0.66 -0.14 19.06
CA ARG A 59 0.75 -0.55 19.04
C ARG A 59 1.51 0.30 18.05
N TRP A 60 1.96 1.45 18.52
CA TRP A 60 2.80 2.37 17.78
C TRP A 60 3.98 1.66 17.12
N HIS A 61 3.99 1.62 15.79
CA HIS A 61 5.20 1.38 15.03
C HIS A 61 5.79 2.73 14.63
N SER A 62 7.09 2.92 14.86
CA SER A 62 7.85 4.13 14.49
C SER A 62 7.74 4.50 13.00
N TYR A 63 7.30 3.55 12.16
CA TYR A 63 6.99 3.76 10.75
C TYR A 63 5.83 4.76 10.52
N TYR A 64 4.94 4.94 11.51
CA TYR A 64 3.72 5.75 11.39
C TYR A 64 3.69 7.04 12.19
N ASP A 65 4.75 7.36 12.93
CA ASP A 65 4.78 8.56 13.77
C ASP A 65 4.56 9.82 12.92
N ASP A 66 4.99 9.76 11.64
CA ASP A 66 4.91 10.85 10.67
C ASP A 66 4.47 10.48 9.25
N SER A 67 3.63 9.45 9.08
CA SER A 67 3.10 9.10 7.75
C SER A 67 2.31 10.26 7.15
N CYS A 68 2.55 10.52 5.88
CA CYS A 68 1.83 11.50 5.07
C CYS A 68 1.30 10.82 3.81
N LEU A 69 0.13 11.23 3.34
CA LEU A 69 -0.38 10.72 2.07
C LEU A 69 -0.02 11.69 0.95
N PHE A 70 0.52 11.15 -0.13
CA PHE A 70 0.63 11.90 -1.37
C PHE A 70 -0.67 11.74 -2.15
N LEU A 71 -1.40 12.85 -2.33
CA LEU A 71 -2.58 12.93 -3.18
C LEU A 71 -2.21 13.47 -4.56
N LYS A 72 -2.58 12.74 -5.60
CA LYS A 72 -2.48 13.25 -6.97
C LYS A 72 -3.84 13.64 -7.52
N HIS A 73 -3.97 14.90 -7.89
CA HIS A 73 -5.13 15.43 -8.62
C HIS A 73 -4.94 15.27 -10.13
N ASP A 74 -6.01 14.86 -10.83
CA ASP A 74 -6.00 14.73 -12.29
C ASP A 74 -6.01 16.10 -12.98
N VAL A 75 -6.85 17.00 -12.46
CA VAL A 75 -6.97 18.37 -12.99
C VAL A 75 -5.74 19.19 -12.60
N GLY A 76 -4.94 19.53 -13.61
CA GLY A 76 -3.75 20.37 -13.44
C GLY A 76 -2.49 19.61 -12.99
N ASP A 77 -2.55 18.28 -12.89
CA ASP A 77 -1.43 17.40 -12.51
C ASP A 77 -0.73 17.92 -11.24
N VAL A 78 -1.47 18.05 -10.14
CA VAL A 78 -0.96 18.61 -8.88
C VAL A 78 -0.76 17.52 -7.84
N LEU A 79 0.39 17.55 -7.16
CA LEU A 79 0.69 16.68 -6.03
C LEU A 79 0.43 17.44 -4.72
N TYR A 80 -0.27 16.82 -3.78
CA TYR A 80 -0.41 17.31 -2.42
C TYR A 80 0.12 16.32 -1.42
N LEU A 81 0.65 16.83 -0.32
CA LEU A 81 0.97 16.09 0.87
C LEU A 81 -0.12 16.33 1.92
N LEU A 82 -0.79 15.28 2.35
CA LEU A 82 -1.69 15.29 3.49
C LEU A 82 -0.95 14.82 4.74
N SER A 83 -1.05 15.60 5.81
CA SER A 83 -0.57 15.23 7.14
C SER A 83 -1.65 15.60 8.16
N GLY A 84 -2.47 14.61 8.56
CA GLY A 84 -3.66 14.86 9.37
C GLY A 84 -4.67 15.72 8.61
N GLU A 85 -4.93 16.92 9.12
CA GLU A 85 -5.82 17.92 8.51
C GLU A 85 -5.09 18.87 7.55
N ASN A 86 -3.75 18.91 7.60
CA ASN A 86 -2.96 19.82 6.79
C ASN A 86 -2.77 19.28 5.37
N LYS A 87 -2.93 20.16 4.37
CA LYS A 87 -2.71 19.89 2.95
C LYS A 87 -1.66 20.86 2.41
N ILE A 88 -0.55 20.33 1.92
CA ILE A 88 0.56 21.12 1.36
C ILE A 88 0.70 20.77 -0.12
N LYS A 89 0.74 21.77 -1.00
CA LYS A 89 1.02 21.55 -2.43
C LYS A 89 2.51 21.28 -2.62
N PHE A 90 2.84 20.25 -3.40
CA PHE A 90 4.18 19.93 -3.85
C PHE A 90 4.30 20.21 -5.35
N ASP A 91 5.40 20.83 -5.73
CA ASP A 91 5.77 20.93 -7.13
C ASP A 91 6.48 19.65 -7.55
N TRP A 92 6.17 19.16 -8.75
CA TRP A 92 6.88 18.04 -9.35
C TRP A 92 8.37 18.38 -9.51
N PRO A 93 9.25 17.36 -9.53
CA PRO A 93 10.63 17.61 -9.89
C PRO A 93 10.65 18.31 -11.26
N PRO A 94 11.65 19.17 -11.53
CA PRO A 94 11.76 19.84 -12.81
C PRO A 94 12.16 18.82 -13.88
N LEU A 95 11.17 18.04 -14.31
CA LEU A 95 11.24 17.06 -15.39
C LEU A 95 11.33 17.86 -16.68
N HIS A 96 12.50 18.46 -16.94
CA HIS A 96 12.78 19.33 -18.09
C HIS A 96 12.67 18.63 -19.45
N ASP A 97 12.33 17.34 -19.46
CA ASP A 97 12.05 16.60 -20.67
C ASP A 97 10.63 16.86 -21.17
N LYS A 98 10.52 17.18 -22.46
CA LYS A 98 9.25 17.24 -23.24
C LYS A 98 8.44 15.91 -23.22
N ILE A 99 8.90 14.91 -22.47
CA ILE A 99 8.46 13.52 -22.51
C ILE A 99 7.29 13.26 -21.56
N PHE A 100 7.20 14.00 -20.44
CA PHE A 100 6.06 13.94 -19.50
C PHE A 100 4.90 14.84 -19.92
N VAL A 101 5.09 15.66 -20.95
CA VAL A 101 4.07 16.59 -21.46
C VAL A 101 2.87 15.79 -21.98
N ASN A 102 1.70 16.02 -21.40
CA ASN A 102 0.41 15.39 -21.73
C ASN A 102 0.28 13.89 -21.41
N THR A 103 1.08 13.35 -20.48
CA THR A 103 0.89 11.98 -19.96
C THR A 103 0.74 12.01 -18.44
N PRO A 104 -0.26 11.30 -17.86
CA PRO A 104 -0.44 11.28 -16.42
C PRO A 104 0.76 10.61 -15.74
N ILE A 105 1.38 11.32 -14.79
CA ILE A 105 2.40 10.76 -13.90
C ILE A 105 1.72 9.79 -12.92
N LEU A 106 2.24 8.58 -12.79
CA LEU A 106 1.79 7.58 -11.84
C LEU A 106 2.88 7.37 -10.80
N ILE A 107 2.47 6.90 -9.61
CA ILE A 107 3.38 6.57 -8.53
C ILE A 107 3.26 5.06 -8.29
N LEU A 108 4.39 4.37 -8.26
CA LEU A 108 4.48 2.94 -8.01
C LEU A 108 4.55 2.67 -6.50
N GLY A 109 3.65 1.83 -5.99
CA GLY A 109 3.65 1.38 -4.60
C GLY A 109 3.58 2.50 -3.58
N SER A 110 4.29 2.30 -2.47
CA SER A 110 4.47 3.26 -1.37
C SER A 110 5.82 3.97 -1.45
N SER A 111 5.99 5.09 -0.74
CA SER A 111 7.33 5.69 -0.62
C SER A 111 8.26 4.76 0.13
N VAL A 112 9.53 4.70 -0.27
CA VAL A 112 10.56 3.90 0.39
C VAL A 112 11.66 4.82 0.87
N ASN A 113 11.83 4.95 2.19
CA ASN A 113 12.74 5.90 2.83
C ASN A 113 12.57 7.34 2.29
N GLY A 114 11.32 7.79 2.10
CA GLY A 114 11.01 9.11 1.55
C GLY A 114 11.19 9.27 0.03
N ILE A 115 11.67 8.24 -0.67
CA ILE A 115 11.80 8.23 -2.14
C ILE A 115 10.50 7.71 -2.76
N LEU A 116 10.02 8.40 -3.80
CA LEU A 116 8.90 8.00 -4.64
C LEU A 116 9.44 7.43 -5.96
N CYS A 117 8.81 6.35 -6.44
CA CYS A 117 9.05 5.82 -7.79
C CYS A 117 7.93 6.30 -8.72
N LEU A 118 8.23 7.35 -9.48
CA LEU A 118 7.32 7.94 -10.46
C LEU A 118 7.48 7.24 -11.81
N TYR A 119 6.39 7.10 -12.57
CA TYR A 119 6.46 6.59 -13.92
C TYR A 119 5.36 7.12 -14.83
N THR A 120 5.52 6.95 -16.14
CA THR A 120 4.47 7.18 -17.13
C THR A 120 4.29 5.97 -18.02
N TYR A 121 3.03 5.72 -18.42
CA TYR A 121 2.71 4.82 -19.52
C TYR A 121 2.65 5.62 -20.81
N LYS A 122 3.59 5.36 -21.72
CA LYS A 122 3.51 5.78 -23.11
C LYS A 122 3.86 4.57 -23.97
N ASN A 123 3.15 4.40 -25.09
CA ASN A 123 3.30 3.24 -25.97
C ASN A 123 4.79 2.87 -26.18
N ASP A 124 5.11 1.61 -25.93
CA ASP A 124 6.40 0.92 -26.10
C ASP A 124 7.49 1.15 -25.05
N TYR A 125 7.34 2.06 -24.07
CA TYR A 125 8.29 2.18 -22.95
C TYR A 125 7.73 2.92 -21.73
N ASN A 126 8.08 2.44 -20.53
CA ASN A 126 7.88 3.19 -19.30
C ASN A 126 9.08 4.11 -19.07
N LYS A 127 8.82 5.39 -18.78
CA LYS A 127 9.82 6.27 -18.17
C LYS A 127 9.67 6.18 -16.66
N ILE A 128 10.76 5.92 -15.96
CA ILE A 128 10.75 5.73 -14.51
C ILE A 128 11.72 6.73 -13.89
N VAL A 129 11.29 7.39 -12.83
CA VAL A 129 12.04 8.39 -12.09
C VAL A 129 11.97 8.04 -10.61
N LEU A 130 13.12 7.91 -9.97
CA LEU A 130 13.19 7.94 -8.52
C LEU A 130 13.31 9.39 -8.10
N TRP A 131 12.42 9.86 -7.23
CA TRP A 131 12.40 11.24 -6.77
C TRP A 131 12.27 11.29 -5.27
N ASN A 132 13.12 12.09 -4.63
CA ASN A 132 12.99 12.46 -3.23
C ASN A 132 12.36 13.86 -3.14
N PRO A 133 11.07 13.98 -2.74
CA PRO A 133 10.39 15.27 -2.62
C PRO A 133 11.01 16.20 -1.57
N THR A 134 11.76 15.63 -0.62
CA THR A 134 12.44 16.37 0.45
C THR A 134 13.67 17.09 -0.06
N THR A 135 14.57 16.33 -0.72
CA THR A 135 15.86 16.86 -1.18
C THR A 135 15.76 17.45 -2.58
N GLN A 136 14.62 17.26 -3.26
CA GLN A 136 14.40 17.61 -4.66
C GLN A 136 15.34 16.88 -5.63
N GLU A 137 16.08 15.89 -5.14
CA GLU A 137 16.93 15.04 -5.96
C GLU A 137 16.07 14.03 -6.71
N PHE A 138 16.38 13.84 -7.98
CA PHE A 138 15.72 12.84 -8.81
C PHE A 138 16.75 12.13 -9.71
N LYS A 139 16.42 10.89 -10.07
CA LYS A 139 17.21 10.10 -11.01
C LYS A 139 16.32 9.35 -11.97
N PHE A 140 16.59 9.55 -13.26
CA PHE A 140 16.01 8.73 -14.32
C PHE A 140 16.61 7.33 -14.30
N ILE A 141 15.74 6.32 -14.33
CA ILE A 141 16.14 4.94 -14.57
C ILE A 141 16.27 4.75 -16.08
N PRO A 142 17.41 4.23 -16.57
CA PRO A 142 17.57 3.92 -17.98
C PRO A 142 16.53 2.87 -18.38
N SER A 143 15.99 2.96 -19.60
CA SER A 143 15.20 1.85 -20.15
C SER A 143 16.09 0.60 -20.21
N ALA A 144 15.53 -0.57 -19.96
CA ALA A 144 16.27 -1.82 -20.14
C ALA A 144 16.79 -1.91 -21.59
N LEU A 145 18.12 -1.78 -21.75
CA LEU A 145 18.81 -1.67 -23.03
C LEU A 145 19.07 -3.02 -23.71
N TYR A 146 18.42 -4.10 -23.27
CA TYR A 146 18.68 -5.41 -23.87
C TYR A 146 18.28 -5.42 -25.35
N GLU A 147 19.02 -6.25 -26.09
CA GLU A 147 18.96 -6.56 -27.52
C GLU A 147 17.59 -7.12 -27.97
N TYR A 148 16.51 -6.47 -27.58
CA TYR A 148 15.19 -6.81 -28.05
C TYR A 148 15.11 -6.41 -29.51
N ASN A 149 14.50 -7.31 -30.29
CA ASN A 149 14.23 -7.05 -31.68
C ASN A 149 13.44 -5.73 -31.79
N PRO A 150 13.95 -4.69 -32.49
CA PRO A 150 13.27 -3.39 -32.60
C PRO A 150 11.89 -3.49 -33.27
N PHE A 151 11.57 -4.64 -33.87
CA PHE A 151 10.27 -4.95 -34.47
C PHE A 151 9.28 -5.66 -33.52
N GLU A 152 9.67 -6.00 -32.29
CA GLU A 152 8.77 -6.64 -31.32
C GLU A 152 8.17 -5.61 -30.36
N LEU A 153 6.84 -5.53 -30.32
CA LEU A 153 6.12 -4.65 -29.39
C LEU A 153 6.33 -5.13 -27.95
N ARG A 154 6.74 -4.18 -27.09
CA ARG A 154 7.05 -4.40 -25.68
C ARG A 154 6.06 -3.63 -24.82
N PHE A 155 5.45 -4.33 -23.87
CA PHE A 155 4.53 -3.74 -22.89
C PHE A 155 5.12 -3.93 -21.49
N PRO A 156 5.94 -2.98 -21.01
CA PRO A 156 6.49 -3.04 -19.66
C PRO A 156 5.42 -2.70 -18.64
N LEU A 157 5.30 -3.51 -17.59
CA LEU A 157 4.44 -3.31 -16.44
C LEU A 157 5.31 -3.24 -15.19
N LEU A 158 5.08 -2.26 -14.31
CA LEU A 158 5.81 -2.15 -13.05
C LEU A 158 5.07 -2.87 -11.93
N TYR A 159 5.82 -3.58 -11.08
CA TYR A 159 5.24 -4.45 -10.04
C TYR A 159 5.76 -4.17 -8.62
N GLY A 160 6.92 -3.53 -8.49
CA GLY A 160 7.43 -3.23 -7.17
C GLY A 160 8.59 -2.25 -7.18
N PHE A 161 8.62 -1.42 -6.16
CA PHE A 161 9.74 -0.57 -5.81
C PHE A 161 10.08 -0.80 -4.34
N GLY A 162 11.37 -0.91 -4.02
CA GLY A 162 11.79 -1.23 -2.66
C GLY A 162 13.27 -1.00 -2.42
N TYR A 163 13.63 -1.00 -1.14
CA TYR A 163 14.99 -0.88 -0.65
C TYR A 163 15.45 -2.21 -0.07
N ASP A 164 16.59 -2.69 -0.56
CA ASP A 164 17.33 -3.82 -0.02
C ASP A 164 18.39 -3.26 0.94
N HIS A 165 18.15 -3.44 2.23
CA HIS A 165 19.03 -2.97 3.31
C HIS A 165 20.33 -3.77 3.44
N VAL A 166 20.38 -4.99 2.89
CA VAL A 166 21.57 -5.85 2.97
C VAL A 166 22.58 -5.43 1.92
N THR A 167 22.12 -5.18 0.70
CA THR A 167 22.98 -4.67 -0.38
C THR A 167 23.01 -3.15 -0.46
N ASP A 168 22.24 -2.45 0.39
CA ASP A 168 22.09 -1.00 0.42
C ASP A 168 21.81 -0.46 -1.00
N ASP A 169 20.67 -0.89 -1.54
CA ASP A 169 20.31 -0.68 -2.93
C ASP A 169 18.80 -0.48 -3.09
N TYR A 170 18.43 0.47 -3.94
CA TYR A 170 17.05 0.64 -4.38
C TYR A 170 16.82 -0.15 -5.65
N LYS A 171 15.74 -0.92 -5.66
CA LYS A 171 15.41 -1.83 -6.74
C LYS A 171 14.01 -1.60 -7.27
N VAL A 172 13.84 -1.78 -8.58
CA VAL A 172 12.54 -1.68 -9.28
C VAL A 172 12.31 -2.96 -10.05
N ILE A 173 11.14 -3.56 -9.90
CA ILE A 173 10.71 -4.78 -10.57
C ILE A 173 9.76 -4.40 -11.71
N GLN A 174 10.07 -4.89 -12.89
CA GLN A 174 9.20 -4.78 -14.05
C GLN A 174 8.98 -6.16 -14.70
N TYR A 175 7.82 -6.29 -15.31
CA TYR A 175 7.45 -7.40 -16.16
C TYR A 175 7.33 -6.89 -17.59
N ASN A 176 8.10 -7.46 -18.48
CA ASN A 176 8.04 -7.12 -19.89
C ASN A 176 7.22 -8.17 -20.62
N ARG A 177 6.05 -7.77 -21.12
CA ARG A 177 5.25 -8.60 -22.00
C ARG A 177 5.59 -8.33 -23.45
N PHE A 178 5.86 -9.40 -24.19
CA PHE A 178 6.04 -9.38 -25.63
C PHE A 178 4.94 -10.23 -26.28
N TYR A 179 4.90 -10.27 -27.62
CA TYR A 179 3.88 -11.03 -28.33
C TYR A 179 3.98 -12.54 -28.07
N LYS A 180 5.20 -13.09 -27.99
CA LYS A 180 5.44 -14.55 -27.87
C LYS A 180 5.92 -15.01 -26.50
N HIS A 181 6.37 -14.09 -25.67
CA HIS A 181 7.06 -14.42 -24.42
C HIS A 181 6.96 -13.27 -23.44
N PHE A 182 7.44 -13.49 -22.23
CA PHE A 182 7.55 -12.47 -21.21
C PHE A 182 8.88 -12.62 -20.46
N THR A 183 9.32 -11.55 -19.81
CA THR A 183 10.52 -11.59 -18.96
C THR A 183 10.36 -10.65 -17.77
N TRP A 184 10.67 -11.17 -16.58
CA TRP A 184 10.80 -10.35 -15.38
C TRP A 184 12.20 -9.76 -15.27
N GLU A 185 12.28 -8.49 -14.92
CA GLU A 185 13.54 -7.78 -14.75
C GLU A 185 13.55 -6.93 -13.48
N MET A 186 14.72 -6.87 -12.84
CA MET A 186 15.00 -6.01 -11.70
C MET A 186 16.07 -5.00 -12.06
N TYR A 187 15.78 -3.73 -11.84
CA TYR A 187 16.78 -2.67 -11.85
C TYR A 187 17.47 -2.58 -10.49
N SER A 188 18.77 -2.35 -10.50
CA SER A 188 19.55 -1.97 -9.32
C SER A 188 20.03 -0.53 -9.50
N LEU A 189 19.74 0.33 -8.52
CA LEU A 189 20.23 1.70 -8.51
C LEU A 189 21.74 1.76 -8.38
N ARG A 190 22.30 0.89 -7.53
CA ARG A 190 23.73 0.75 -7.25
C ARG A 190 24.54 0.37 -8.48
N SER A 191 24.12 -0.66 -9.23
CA SER A 191 24.82 -1.08 -10.45
C SER A 191 24.37 -0.30 -11.69
N ASN A 192 23.30 0.49 -11.58
CA ASN A 192 22.69 1.25 -12.67
C ASN A 192 22.36 0.37 -13.89
N SER A 193 21.89 -0.84 -13.63
CA SER A 193 21.63 -1.85 -14.66
C SER A 193 20.40 -2.69 -14.34
N TRP A 194 19.77 -3.19 -15.39
CA TRP A 194 18.73 -4.20 -15.30
C TRP A 194 19.35 -5.59 -15.28
N LYS A 195 18.66 -6.55 -14.66
CA LYS A 195 18.95 -7.98 -14.77
C LYS A 195 17.65 -8.78 -14.81
N LYS A 196 17.68 -9.97 -15.41
CA LYS A 196 16.53 -10.88 -15.43
C LYS A 196 16.29 -11.50 -14.05
N ILE A 197 15.03 -11.87 -13.78
CA ILE A 197 14.61 -12.56 -12.56
C ILE A 197 13.99 -13.93 -12.91
N PRO A 198 14.80 -14.98 -13.14
CA PRO A 198 14.28 -16.29 -13.52
C PRO A 198 13.34 -16.91 -12.46
N ALA A 199 13.50 -16.51 -11.20
CA ALA A 199 12.64 -16.96 -10.10
C ALA A 199 11.16 -16.64 -10.33
N LEU A 200 10.84 -15.63 -11.14
CA LEU A 200 9.46 -15.22 -11.44
C LEU A 200 8.91 -15.81 -12.76
N ASP A 201 9.64 -16.66 -13.47
CA ASP A 201 9.20 -17.20 -14.77
C ASP A 201 7.91 -18.05 -14.67
N HIS A 202 7.60 -18.59 -13.48
CA HIS A 202 6.36 -19.31 -13.22
C HIS A 202 5.20 -18.41 -12.73
N VAL A 203 5.49 -17.13 -12.49
CA VAL A 203 4.54 -16.09 -12.12
C VAL A 203 4.11 -15.42 -13.43
N GLY A 204 3.04 -15.96 -14.02
CA GLY A 204 2.52 -15.53 -15.33
C GLY A 204 1.26 -14.70 -15.18
N THR A 205 1.30 -13.44 -15.62
CA THR A 205 0.19 -12.51 -15.40
C THR A 205 -0.79 -12.48 -16.59
N VAL A 206 -2.08 -12.60 -16.29
CA VAL A 206 -3.20 -12.46 -17.25
C VAL A 206 -3.63 -10.99 -17.36
N LEU A 207 -3.34 -10.18 -16.35
CA LEU A 207 -3.87 -8.83 -16.23
C LEU A 207 -3.09 -7.81 -17.05
N ASN A 208 -3.84 -7.05 -17.84
CA ASN A 208 -3.34 -6.10 -18.83
C ASN A 208 -3.43 -4.63 -18.39
N ASN A 209 -3.88 -4.32 -17.18
CA ASN A 209 -3.99 -2.95 -16.67
C ASN A 209 -4.09 -2.99 -15.15
N TYR A 210 -3.03 -2.64 -14.42
CA TYR A 210 -3.13 -2.51 -12.95
C TYR A 210 -3.29 -1.03 -12.57
N PRO A 211 -4.37 -0.67 -11.86
CA PRO A 211 -4.45 0.61 -11.16
C PRO A 211 -3.48 0.64 -9.96
N THR A 212 -3.17 1.86 -9.50
CA THR A 212 -2.44 2.16 -8.25
C THR A 212 -3.01 1.38 -7.06
N GLY A 213 -2.17 0.91 -6.13
CA GLY A 213 -2.60 0.31 -4.86
C GLY A 213 -2.67 -1.23 -4.83
N MET A 214 -2.00 -1.89 -5.77
CA MET A 214 -1.91 -3.36 -5.87
C MET A 214 -0.55 -3.90 -5.43
N ASP A 215 0.34 -3.03 -4.97
CA ASP A 215 1.69 -3.38 -4.52
C ASP A 215 2.09 -2.63 -3.24
N VAL A 216 2.96 -3.25 -2.44
CA VAL A 216 3.46 -2.69 -1.18
C VAL A 216 4.87 -3.21 -0.88
N HIS A 217 5.71 -2.37 -0.30
CA HIS A 217 7.03 -2.76 0.21
C HIS A 217 7.00 -2.87 1.74
N LEU A 218 7.54 -3.96 2.27
CA LEU A 218 7.69 -4.16 3.70
C LEU A 218 8.95 -4.98 3.99
N ASN A 219 9.84 -4.45 4.83
CA ASN A 219 11.04 -5.15 5.34
C ASN A 219 11.93 -5.77 4.24
N GLY A 220 12.16 -5.06 3.14
CA GLY A 220 13.01 -5.54 2.03
C GLY A 220 12.31 -6.50 1.07
N VAL A 221 11.00 -6.70 1.21
CA VAL A 221 10.19 -7.55 0.36
C VAL A 221 9.18 -6.68 -0.39
N CYS A 222 9.10 -6.87 -1.70
CA CYS A 222 8.02 -6.29 -2.52
C CYS A 222 6.88 -7.30 -2.59
N HIS A 223 5.66 -6.83 -2.34
CA HIS A 223 4.46 -7.64 -2.39
C HIS A 223 3.50 -7.06 -3.40
N TRP A 224 2.88 -7.90 -4.22
CA TRP A 224 1.83 -7.47 -5.16
C TRP A 224 0.78 -8.55 -5.33
N MET A 225 -0.41 -8.15 -5.77
CA MET A 225 -1.45 -9.10 -6.14
C MET A 225 -1.22 -9.62 -7.56
N ASP A 226 -1.48 -10.91 -7.76
CA ASP A 226 -1.44 -11.53 -9.08
C ASP A 226 -2.49 -12.65 -9.19
N GLU A 227 -2.76 -13.08 -10.42
CA GLU A 227 -3.81 -14.06 -10.76
C GLU A 227 -3.29 -15.15 -11.69
N ILE A 228 -3.72 -16.38 -11.41
CA ILE A 228 -3.54 -17.51 -12.32
C ILE A 228 -4.92 -17.97 -12.76
N SER A 229 -5.11 -18.00 -14.07
CA SER A 229 -6.26 -18.64 -14.70
C SER A 229 -5.90 -20.09 -15.04
N ARG A 230 -6.65 -21.05 -14.48
CA ARG A 230 -6.55 -22.46 -14.87
C ARG A 230 -7.81 -22.87 -15.59
N ARG A 231 -7.65 -23.39 -16.82
CA ARG A 231 -8.75 -24.07 -17.51
C ARG A 231 -9.05 -25.37 -16.79
N LEU A 232 -10.31 -25.58 -16.42
CA LEU A 232 -10.71 -26.82 -15.76
C LEU A 232 -10.86 -27.92 -16.81
N ASP A 233 -10.16 -29.04 -16.62
CA ASP A 233 -10.19 -30.19 -17.54
C ASP A 233 -11.60 -30.78 -17.75
N LYS A 234 -12.52 -30.53 -16.82
CA LYS A 234 -13.87 -31.10 -16.80
C LYS A 234 -14.95 -30.22 -17.45
N ALA A 235 -14.65 -28.97 -17.78
CA ALA A 235 -15.56 -28.06 -18.47
C ALA A 235 -14.75 -27.01 -19.25
N PRO A 236 -14.61 -27.11 -20.59
CA PRO A 236 -13.76 -26.20 -21.38
C PRO A 236 -14.21 -24.73 -21.38
N THR A 237 -15.37 -24.43 -20.79
CA THR A 237 -15.94 -23.09 -20.60
C THR A 237 -15.72 -22.51 -19.19
N GLU A 238 -15.27 -23.30 -18.23
CA GLU A 238 -15.03 -22.84 -16.86
C GLU A 238 -13.53 -22.62 -16.61
N THR A 239 -13.21 -21.40 -16.18
CA THR A 239 -11.85 -21.00 -15.83
C THR A 239 -11.83 -20.68 -14.35
N GLU A 240 -11.03 -21.41 -13.58
CA GLU A 240 -10.81 -21.09 -12.18
C GLU A 240 -9.76 -19.99 -12.10
N ILE A 241 -10.15 -18.82 -11.58
CA ILE A 241 -9.25 -17.72 -11.29
C ILE A 241 -8.87 -17.83 -9.82
N THR A 242 -7.58 -17.97 -9.54
CA THR A 242 -7.04 -17.91 -8.18
C THR A 242 -6.17 -16.68 -8.04
N ALA A 243 -6.53 -15.79 -7.12
CA ALA A 243 -5.73 -14.62 -6.77
C ALA A 243 -4.78 -14.93 -5.60
N TYR A 244 -3.55 -14.43 -5.68
CA TYR A 244 -2.51 -14.64 -4.69
C TYR A 244 -1.67 -13.38 -4.50
N LEU A 245 -1.12 -13.25 -3.29
CA LEU A 245 -0.09 -12.29 -2.96
C LEU A 245 1.25 -12.87 -3.35
N VAL A 246 1.91 -12.28 -4.33
CA VAL A 246 3.33 -12.53 -4.62
C VAL A 246 4.16 -11.75 -3.62
N SER A 247 5.17 -12.40 -3.05
CA SER A 247 6.12 -11.79 -2.13
C SER A 247 7.51 -12.10 -2.61
N PHE A 248 8.23 -11.08 -3.06
CA PHE A 248 9.55 -11.19 -3.63
C PHE A 248 10.59 -10.51 -2.75
N ASP A 249 11.49 -11.31 -2.20
CA ASP A 249 12.61 -10.86 -1.40
C ASP A 249 13.66 -10.21 -2.31
N LEU A 250 13.88 -8.91 -2.16
CA LEU A 250 14.82 -8.15 -3.00
C LEU A 250 16.28 -8.56 -2.79
N THR A 251 16.61 -9.13 -1.62
CA THR A 251 17.96 -9.51 -1.23
C THR A 251 18.29 -10.91 -1.74
N ASN A 252 17.43 -11.87 -1.39
CA ASN A 252 17.67 -13.28 -1.68
C ASN A 252 17.09 -13.72 -3.03
N GLU A 253 16.30 -12.85 -3.68
CA GLU A 253 15.63 -13.11 -4.96
C GLU A 253 14.74 -14.34 -4.92
N VAL A 254 14.15 -14.59 -3.74
CA VAL A 254 13.22 -15.67 -3.49
C VAL A 254 11.81 -15.14 -3.62
N VAL A 255 10.98 -15.87 -4.39
CA VAL A 255 9.55 -15.63 -4.48
C VAL A 255 8.79 -16.60 -3.60
N LEU A 256 7.74 -16.10 -2.94
CA LEU A 256 6.74 -16.90 -2.26
C LEU A 256 5.35 -16.37 -2.62
N THR A 257 4.42 -17.27 -2.91
CA THR A 257 3.02 -16.93 -3.17
C THR A 257 2.16 -17.29 -1.97
N THR A 258 1.22 -16.42 -1.61
CA THR A 258 0.24 -16.64 -0.54
C THR A 258 -1.16 -16.49 -1.13
N PRO A 259 -2.02 -17.52 -1.14
CA PRO A 259 -3.38 -17.38 -1.64
C PRO A 259 -4.13 -16.27 -0.88
N LEU A 260 -4.86 -15.41 -1.60
CA LEU A 260 -5.63 -14.32 -0.98
C LEU A 260 -6.93 -14.87 -0.37
N PRO A 261 -7.49 -14.20 0.67
CA PRO A 261 -8.70 -14.64 1.35
C PRO A 261 -9.96 -14.22 0.57
N ILE A 262 -9.97 -14.45 -0.74
CA ILE A 262 -11.07 -14.12 -1.63
C ILE A 262 -11.94 -15.36 -1.80
N LYS A 263 -13.26 -15.20 -1.66
CA LYS A 263 -14.18 -16.30 -1.99
C LYS A 263 -14.06 -16.58 -3.48
N LYS A 264 -13.98 -17.85 -3.87
CA LYS A 264 -13.99 -18.24 -5.28
C LYS A 264 -15.29 -17.69 -5.89
N CYS A 265 -15.19 -16.71 -6.79
CA CYS A 265 -16.34 -16.32 -7.58
C CYS A 265 -16.72 -17.54 -8.42
N GLU A 266 -17.95 -18.05 -8.25
CA GLU A 266 -18.49 -18.98 -9.23
C GLU A 266 -18.44 -18.29 -10.60
N ALA A 267 -17.88 -19.01 -11.58
CA ALA A 267 -17.55 -18.49 -12.89
C ALA A 267 -18.74 -17.72 -13.48
N ARG A 268 -18.69 -16.39 -13.44
CA ARG A 268 -19.57 -15.61 -14.30
C ARG A 268 -19.08 -15.84 -15.73
N PRO A 269 -19.99 -16.07 -16.69
CA PRO A 269 -19.60 -16.25 -18.08
C PRO A 269 -18.74 -15.05 -18.47
N VAL A 270 -17.57 -15.35 -19.06
CA VAL A 270 -16.51 -14.43 -19.48
C VAL A 270 -17.10 -13.06 -19.80
N CYS A 271 -17.11 -12.17 -18.81
CA CYS A 271 -17.54 -10.81 -19.03
C CYS A 271 -16.39 -10.16 -19.79
N HIS A 272 -16.66 -9.66 -21.00
CA HIS A 272 -15.73 -8.82 -21.76
C HIS A 272 -15.51 -7.43 -21.09
N GLY A 273 -15.68 -7.34 -19.78
CA GLY A 273 -15.43 -6.15 -18.96
C GLY A 273 -14.19 -6.34 -18.08
N PRO A 274 -13.69 -5.25 -17.45
CA PRO A 274 -12.56 -5.33 -16.53
C PRO A 274 -12.85 -6.35 -15.41
N PRO A 275 -11.84 -7.14 -14.99
CA PRO A 275 -12.02 -8.24 -14.04
C PRO A 275 -12.63 -7.77 -12.72
N CYS A 276 -13.31 -8.68 -12.03
CA CYS A 276 -14.14 -8.46 -10.83
C CYS A 276 -13.40 -7.92 -9.58
N PHE A 277 -12.16 -7.43 -9.72
CA PHE A 277 -11.29 -6.94 -8.64
C PHE A 277 -11.14 -5.42 -8.59
N LEU A 278 -12.01 -4.67 -9.29
CA LEU A 278 -12.05 -3.21 -9.21
C LEU A 278 -12.22 -2.65 -7.78
N GLN A 279 -12.45 -3.51 -6.78
CA GLN A 279 -12.56 -3.10 -5.37
C GLN A 279 -11.69 -3.97 -4.42
N THR A 280 -10.39 -4.14 -4.73
CA THR A 280 -9.38 -4.60 -3.74
C THR A 280 -8.16 -3.66 -3.62
N HIS A 281 -7.49 -3.65 -2.45
CA HIS A 281 -6.31 -2.82 -2.18
C HIS A 281 -5.31 -3.53 -1.24
N LEU A 282 -4.01 -3.42 -1.53
CA LEU A 282 -2.92 -3.84 -0.63
C LEU A 282 -2.30 -2.64 0.07
N THR A 283 -1.96 -2.83 1.34
CA THR A 283 -1.30 -1.79 2.13
C THR A 283 -0.55 -2.40 3.32
N VAL A 284 0.27 -1.59 4.00
CA VAL A 284 0.81 -1.95 5.31
C VAL A 284 -0.09 -1.34 6.36
N LEU A 285 -0.59 -2.18 7.27
CA LEU A 285 -1.28 -1.75 8.48
C LEU A 285 -0.51 -2.24 9.70
N ASN A 286 -0.02 -1.28 10.48
CA ASN A 286 0.77 -1.51 11.68
C ASN A 286 1.88 -2.57 11.52
N GLY A 287 2.73 -2.39 10.49
CA GLY A 287 3.87 -3.27 10.22
C GLY A 287 3.50 -4.66 9.70
N SER A 288 2.23 -4.87 9.34
CA SER A 288 1.72 -6.12 8.76
C SER A 288 1.07 -5.86 7.41
N ILE A 289 1.14 -6.82 6.50
CA ILE A 289 0.46 -6.73 5.20
C ILE A 289 -1.04 -6.83 5.44
N ALA A 290 -1.78 -5.85 4.92
CA ALA A 290 -3.22 -5.80 4.98
C ALA A 290 -3.83 -5.85 3.57
N PHE A 291 -4.90 -6.62 3.46
CA PHE A 291 -5.72 -6.79 2.27
C PHE A 291 -7.11 -6.23 2.55
N ILE A 292 -7.52 -5.27 1.73
CA ILE A 292 -8.83 -4.63 1.80
C ILE A 292 -9.67 -5.14 0.63
N SER A 293 -10.88 -5.59 0.91
CA SER A 293 -11.82 -6.08 -0.10
C SER A 293 -13.26 -5.69 0.23
N ASN A 294 -14.06 -5.35 -0.78
CA ASN A 294 -15.51 -5.23 -0.61
C ASN A 294 -16.16 -6.62 -0.46
N CYS A 295 -17.28 -6.70 0.29
CA CYS A 295 -18.15 -7.87 0.37
C CYS A 295 -19.10 -7.92 -0.83
N GLU A 296 -19.32 -9.11 -1.40
CA GLU A 296 -20.12 -9.31 -2.63
C GLU A 296 -21.61 -8.91 -2.52
N ASP A 297 -22.11 -8.57 -1.32
CA ASP A 297 -23.53 -8.34 -1.05
C ASP A 297 -24.04 -6.94 -1.45
N ALA A 298 -23.36 -6.25 -2.38
CA ALA A 298 -23.70 -4.89 -2.85
C ALA A 298 -23.83 -3.84 -1.72
N THR A 299 -23.23 -4.10 -0.56
CA THR A 299 -23.16 -3.14 0.55
C THR A 299 -21.88 -2.31 0.42
N THR A 300 -21.88 -1.10 0.97
CA THR A 300 -20.68 -0.25 1.12
C THR A 300 -19.79 -0.73 2.29
N THR A 301 -19.63 -2.05 2.41
CA THR A 301 -18.94 -2.70 3.54
C THR A 301 -17.60 -3.29 3.11
N PHE A 302 -16.52 -2.88 3.78
CA PHE A 302 -15.16 -3.32 3.47
C PHE A 302 -14.59 -4.18 4.59
N HIS A 303 -13.91 -5.25 4.21
CA HIS A 303 -13.17 -6.10 5.13
C HIS A 303 -11.68 -5.78 5.05
N ILE A 304 -11.04 -5.57 6.20
CA ILE A 304 -9.59 -5.49 6.30
C ILE A 304 -9.08 -6.78 6.93
N SER A 305 -8.33 -7.56 6.15
CA SER A 305 -7.68 -8.79 6.59
C SER A 305 -6.18 -8.57 6.68
N VAL A 306 -5.58 -8.96 7.81
CA VAL A 306 -4.14 -8.85 8.04
C VAL A 306 -3.48 -10.22 7.92
N LEU A 307 -2.34 -10.27 7.24
CA LEU A 307 -1.58 -11.51 7.04
C LEU A 307 -0.74 -11.85 8.26
N GLY A 308 -0.95 -13.03 8.83
CA GLY A 308 -0.12 -13.53 9.94
C GLY A 308 1.19 -14.18 9.47
N GLN A 309 1.16 -14.92 8.36
CA GLN A 309 2.31 -15.67 7.86
C GLN A 309 2.27 -15.82 6.33
N LEU A 310 3.35 -15.38 5.69
CA LEU A 310 3.59 -15.59 4.26
C LEU A 310 3.56 -17.09 3.91
N GLY A 311 2.92 -17.41 2.78
CA GLY A 311 2.75 -18.77 2.25
C GLY A 311 1.61 -19.58 2.86
N VAL A 312 0.89 -19.04 3.86
CA VAL A 312 -0.17 -19.76 4.58
C VAL A 312 -1.49 -19.01 4.45
N GLN A 313 -2.43 -19.55 3.67
CA GLN A 313 -3.73 -18.92 3.40
C GLN A 313 -4.55 -18.72 4.69
N GLU A 314 -4.56 -19.70 5.59
CA GLU A 314 -5.31 -19.69 6.85
C GLU A 314 -4.77 -18.66 7.86
N SER A 315 -3.60 -18.08 7.56
CA SER A 315 -3.01 -17.04 8.39
C SER A 315 -3.62 -15.66 8.16
N TRP A 316 -4.36 -15.45 7.07
CA TRP A 316 -5.19 -14.26 6.90
C TRP A 316 -6.21 -14.17 8.03
N THR A 317 -6.30 -13.00 8.65
CA THR A 317 -7.22 -12.75 9.78
C THR A 317 -8.01 -11.49 9.49
N LYS A 318 -9.33 -11.62 9.37
CA LYS A 318 -10.22 -10.47 9.27
C LYS A 318 -10.23 -9.71 10.60
N LEU A 319 -9.66 -8.53 10.61
CA LEU A 319 -9.58 -7.69 11.82
C LEU A 319 -10.62 -6.58 11.82
N PHE A 320 -10.91 -5.96 10.68
CA PHE A 320 -11.85 -4.84 10.64
C PHE A 320 -12.95 -5.06 9.61
N ILE A 321 -14.10 -4.50 9.92
CA ILE A 321 -15.27 -4.39 9.04
C ILE A 321 -15.66 -2.93 9.10
N ILE A 322 -15.63 -2.25 7.95
CA ILE A 322 -16.00 -0.84 7.82
C ILE A 322 -17.31 -0.79 7.08
N GLY A 323 -18.33 -0.11 7.63
CA GLY A 323 -19.62 0.09 7.00
C GLY A 323 -20.75 -0.82 7.51
N PRO A 324 -21.94 -0.74 6.89
CA PRO A 324 -22.23 0.03 5.66
C PRO A 324 -22.23 1.55 5.89
N LEU A 325 -21.55 2.31 5.04
CA LEU A 325 -21.54 3.78 5.05
C LEU A 325 -22.28 4.32 3.80
N PRO A 326 -23.37 5.09 3.93
CA PRO A 326 -24.00 5.76 2.79
C PRO A 326 -23.02 6.71 2.10
N GLY A 327 -23.06 6.80 0.76
CA GLY A 327 -22.20 7.72 -0.01
C GLY A 327 -20.76 7.27 -0.22
N LEU A 328 -20.39 6.06 0.22
CA LEU A 328 -19.05 5.50 0.02
C LEU A 328 -18.97 4.81 -1.34
N GLU A 329 -18.53 5.55 -2.35
CA GLU A 329 -18.55 5.10 -3.75
C GLU A 329 -17.35 4.21 -4.13
N HIS A 330 -16.26 4.29 -3.36
CA HIS A 330 -14.97 3.69 -3.68
C HIS A 330 -14.30 3.04 -2.46
N LEU A 331 -13.32 2.17 -2.73
CA LEU A 331 -12.45 1.60 -1.69
C LEU A 331 -11.73 2.67 -0.86
N PRO A 332 -11.18 2.28 0.31
CA PRO A 332 -10.09 3.02 0.93
C PRO A 332 -9.08 3.51 -0.11
N ILE A 333 -8.83 4.81 -0.09
CA ILE A 333 -7.91 5.43 -1.00
C ILE A 333 -6.48 5.43 -0.43
N GLY A 334 -6.33 5.30 0.89
CA GLY A 334 -5.03 5.13 1.54
C GLY A 334 -5.17 4.87 3.05
N ILE A 335 -4.06 4.53 3.70
CA ILE A 335 -3.97 4.41 5.16
C ILE A 335 -3.02 5.48 5.69
N GLY A 336 -3.53 6.32 6.58
CA GLY A 336 -2.81 7.40 7.22
C GLY A 336 -2.22 7.01 8.57
N ARG A 337 -1.95 8.03 9.39
CA ARG A 337 -1.40 7.87 10.75
C ARG A 337 -2.38 7.06 11.61
N LYS A 338 -1.84 6.29 12.57
CA LYS A 338 -2.61 5.52 13.57
C LYS A 338 -3.61 4.51 12.98
N GLY A 339 -3.44 4.11 11.72
CA GLY A 339 -4.36 3.20 11.06
C GLY A 339 -5.66 3.86 10.58
N ASP A 340 -5.74 5.19 10.58
CA ASP A 340 -6.87 5.90 10.00
C ASP A 340 -6.92 5.62 8.50
N VAL A 341 -8.10 5.32 7.98
CA VAL A 341 -8.30 4.94 6.59
C VAL A 341 -8.92 6.12 5.85
N LEU A 342 -8.29 6.57 4.77
CA LEU A 342 -8.79 7.67 3.96
C LEU A 342 -9.81 7.15 2.95
N PHE A 343 -10.98 7.79 2.88
CA PHE A 343 -12.06 7.49 1.95
C PHE A 343 -12.51 8.72 1.18
N LYS A 344 -13.23 8.48 0.08
CA LYS A 344 -14.01 9.50 -0.62
C LYS A 344 -15.49 9.23 -0.33
N ILE A 345 -16.17 10.21 0.24
CA ILE A 345 -17.61 10.18 0.58
C ILE A 345 -18.25 11.43 -0.02
N ASP A 346 -19.22 11.28 -0.91
CA ASP A 346 -19.96 12.39 -1.55
C ASP A 346 -19.05 13.52 -2.06
N ASP A 347 -18.03 13.16 -2.86
CA ASP A 347 -16.99 14.07 -3.38
C ASP A 347 -16.10 14.76 -2.35
N LYS A 348 -16.10 14.32 -1.10
CA LYS A 348 -15.18 14.79 -0.07
C LYS A 348 -14.25 13.71 0.44
N LEU A 349 -13.06 14.12 0.86
CA LEU A 349 -12.15 13.23 1.57
C LEU A 349 -12.57 13.11 3.05
N ALA A 350 -12.47 11.91 3.61
CA ALA A 350 -12.78 11.67 5.01
C ALA A 350 -11.85 10.60 5.60
N TRP A 351 -11.36 10.85 6.81
CA TRP A 351 -10.64 9.87 7.62
C TRP A 351 -11.63 9.02 8.40
N PHE A 352 -11.47 7.70 8.33
CA PHE A 352 -12.15 6.74 9.18
C PHE A 352 -11.15 6.19 10.20
N ASP A 353 -11.35 6.50 11.47
CA ASP A 353 -10.51 6.00 12.55
C ASP A 353 -10.90 4.55 12.87
N LEU A 354 -9.99 3.60 12.65
CA LEU A 354 -10.26 2.17 12.90
C LEU A 354 -10.46 1.82 14.38
N SER A 355 -9.96 2.66 15.29
CA SER A 355 -10.04 2.46 16.74
C SER A 355 -11.36 2.97 17.32
N THR A 356 -11.79 4.16 16.91
CA THR A 356 -13.03 4.79 17.39
C THR A 356 -14.23 4.51 16.48
N GLN A 357 -13.99 4.07 15.24
CA GLN A 357 -14.98 3.92 14.17
C GLN A 357 -15.66 5.24 13.80
N MET A 358 -15.00 6.37 14.07
CA MET A 358 -15.50 7.70 13.78
C MET A 358 -15.01 8.18 12.41
N ILE A 359 -15.83 8.99 11.76
CA ILE A 359 -15.50 9.67 10.51
C ILE A 359 -15.16 11.12 10.81
N MET A 360 -14.03 11.59 10.29
CA MET A 360 -13.63 12.99 10.28
C MET A 360 -13.54 13.47 8.83
N GLU A 361 -14.38 14.44 8.45
CA GLU A 361 -14.28 15.05 7.11
C GLU A 361 -12.99 15.85 6.99
N VAL A 362 -12.21 15.54 5.96
CA VAL A 362 -11.10 16.38 5.50
C VAL A 362 -11.76 17.34 4.52
N GLY A 363 -12.10 18.56 4.97
CA GLY A 363 -13.02 19.53 4.32
C GLY A 363 -12.69 19.98 2.89
N VAL A 364 -12.43 19.06 1.97
CA VAL A 364 -11.96 19.25 0.61
C VAL A 364 -12.96 18.59 -0.31
N ARG A 365 -13.55 19.38 -1.21
CA ARG A 365 -14.32 18.85 -2.35
C ARG A 365 -13.32 18.42 -3.42
N GLU A 366 -13.30 17.15 -3.79
CA GLU A 366 -12.37 16.59 -4.77
C GLU A 366 -13.13 15.83 -5.86
N GLU A 367 -13.35 16.51 -6.99
CA GLU A 367 -14.09 15.96 -8.13
C GLU A 367 -13.28 14.91 -8.92
N SER A 368 -11.94 14.83 -8.77
CA SER A 368 -11.09 13.91 -9.56
C SER A 368 -9.69 13.62 -8.97
N ILE A 369 -9.61 12.60 -8.11
CA ILE A 369 -8.34 12.03 -7.60
C ILE A 369 -7.97 10.83 -8.47
N LEU A 370 -6.73 10.78 -8.97
CA LEU A 370 -6.28 9.71 -9.86
C LEU A 370 -5.38 8.68 -9.16
N ALA A 371 -4.65 9.10 -8.12
CA ALA A 371 -3.79 8.22 -7.36
C ALA A 371 -3.55 8.78 -5.95
N ILE A 372 -3.54 7.90 -4.95
CA ILE A 372 -3.03 8.21 -3.62
C ILE A 372 -1.96 7.20 -3.29
N VAL A 373 -0.86 7.69 -2.74
CA VAL A 373 0.24 6.86 -2.27
C VAL A 373 0.51 7.14 -0.81
N VAL A 374 0.61 6.06 -0.03
CA VAL A 374 1.04 6.13 1.35
C VAL A 374 2.55 6.37 1.36
N GLY A 375 2.95 7.50 1.93
CA GLY A 375 4.34 7.86 2.12
C GLY A 375 4.70 8.04 3.59
N SER A 376 5.94 7.75 3.93
CA SER A 376 6.55 8.25 5.17
C SER A 376 7.63 9.23 4.74
N ILE A 377 7.44 10.51 5.05
CA ILE A 377 8.51 11.50 4.95
C ILE A 377 9.21 11.52 6.31
N GLU A 378 10.54 11.69 6.32
CA GLU A 378 11.26 11.82 7.59
C GLU A 378 10.71 12.99 8.43
N PRO A 379 10.49 12.81 9.75
CA PRO A 379 9.95 13.81 10.67
C PRO A 379 10.68 15.16 10.65
N SER A 380 12.01 15.13 10.52
CA SER A 380 12.88 16.32 10.43
C SER A 380 12.49 17.21 9.25
N THR A 381 12.07 16.60 8.15
CA THR A 381 11.66 17.30 6.93
C THR A 381 10.30 17.95 7.05
N ILE A 382 9.32 17.28 7.68
CA ILE A 382 7.99 17.88 7.88
C ILE A 382 8.11 19.13 8.75
N ARG A 383 8.97 19.11 9.77
CA ARG A 383 9.30 20.28 10.59
C ARG A 383 10.00 21.36 9.78
N LEU A 384 11.02 21.02 8.99
CA LEU A 384 11.68 21.98 8.11
C LEU A 384 10.71 22.61 7.09
N LEU A 385 9.77 21.84 6.53
CA LEU A 385 8.76 22.33 5.61
C LEU A 385 7.70 23.20 6.32
N SER A 386 7.25 22.82 7.53
CA SER A 386 6.35 23.66 8.33
C SER A 386 7.02 24.95 8.78
N ASP A 387 8.30 24.89 9.14
CA ASP A 387 9.10 26.02 9.60
C ASP A 387 9.45 26.94 8.43
N HIS A 388 9.72 26.40 7.24
CA HIS A 388 9.87 27.18 6.01
C HIS A 388 8.57 27.88 5.63
N LEU A 389 7.42 27.21 5.71
CA LEU A 389 6.11 27.82 5.41
C LEU A 389 5.70 28.87 6.45
N GLN A 390 6.00 28.65 7.74
CA GLN A 390 5.87 29.69 8.77
C GLN A 390 6.81 30.86 8.47
N MET A 391 8.07 30.62 8.11
CA MET A 391 9.00 31.70 7.72
C MET A 391 8.51 32.48 6.50
N PHE A 392 7.92 31.84 5.49
CA PHE A 392 7.32 32.53 4.34
C PHE A 392 6.07 33.32 4.73
N SER A 393 5.24 32.80 5.63
CA SER A 393 4.11 33.51 6.23
C SER A 393 4.56 34.75 7.03
N TYR A 394 5.58 34.61 7.88
CA TYR A 394 6.15 35.72 8.66
C TYR A 394 6.89 36.71 7.76
N ALA A 395 7.59 36.26 6.72
CA ALA A 395 8.25 37.13 5.75
C ALA A 395 7.25 37.94 4.92
N ASN A 396 6.13 37.34 4.50
CA ASN A 396 5.04 38.07 3.85
C ASN A 396 4.35 39.05 4.81
N LEU A 397 4.14 38.68 6.08
CA LEU A 397 3.62 39.60 7.10
C LEU A 397 4.59 40.77 7.35
N MET A 398 5.89 40.51 7.38
CA MET A 398 6.93 41.54 7.52
C MET A 398 6.99 42.44 6.27
N LEU A 399 6.86 41.89 5.07
CA LEU A 399 6.79 42.67 3.83
C LEU A 399 5.53 43.55 3.77
N GLU A 400 4.39 43.09 4.30
CA GLU A 400 3.19 43.92 4.47
C GLU A 400 3.36 45.00 5.54
N MET A 401 4.09 44.73 6.63
CA MET A 401 4.40 45.72 7.66
C MET A 401 5.41 46.79 7.19
N PHE A 402 6.29 46.46 6.24
CA PHE A 402 7.31 47.37 5.69
C PHE A 402 6.92 48.01 4.36
N ASN A 403 5.70 47.81 3.87
CA ASN A 403 5.18 48.55 2.72
C ASN A 403 4.33 49.72 3.24
N PRO A 404 4.88 50.94 3.38
CA PRO A 404 4.09 52.07 3.81
C PRO A 404 3.13 52.37 2.67
N ARG A 405 1.84 52.05 2.87
CA ARG A 405 0.77 52.58 2.04
C ARG A 405 0.96 54.09 2.02
N HIS A 406 1.19 54.62 0.82
CA HIS A 406 1.06 56.03 0.53
C HIS A 406 -0.37 56.46 0.84
N GLU A 407 -0.62 56.84 2.10
CA GLU A 407 -1.75 57.68 2.45
C GLU A 407 -1.35 59.14 2.19
N GLY A 408 -1.83 59.61 1.04
CA GLY A 408 -2.27 60.97 0.72
C GLY A 408 -1.47 62.19 1.19
N VAL A 409 -1.05 63.01 0.22
CA VAL A 409 -0.95 64.47 0.40
C VAL A 409 -1.39 65.17 -0.89
N TYR A 410 -2.54 65.86 -0.78
CA TYR A 410 -3.22 66.88 -1.62
C TYR A 410 -3.69 66.57 -3.04
#